data_AF-A0A8G2G3D2-F1
#
_entry.id   AF-A0A8G2G3D2-F1
#
_cell.length_a   1.000
_cell.length_b   1.000
_cell.length_c   1.000
_cell.angle_alpha   90.00
_cell.angle_beta   90.00
_cell.angle_gamma   90.00
#
_symmetry.space_group_name_H-M   'P 1'
#
loop_
_entity.id
_entity.type
_entity.pdbx_description
1 polymer ?
#
loop_
_entity_poly.entity_id
_entity_poly.type
_entity_poly.pdbx_seq_one_letter_code
_entity_poly.pdbx_strand_id
1 'polypeptide(L)' 'MNLIKEPKGVDFIIQSPPLTDQERKEISDFITSRKSKKIVAKRIAKEKITVKK' A
#
# COMPACT_ATOMS: atom_id res chain seq x y z
N MET A 1 46.81 -3.78 -0.70
CA MET A 1 45.35 -3.56 -0.72
C MET A 1 45.10 -2.10 -1.03
N ASN A 2 44.51 -1.80 -2.19
CA ASN A 2 44.23 -0.42 -2.59
C ASN A 2 42.82 -0.06 -2.12
N LEU A 3 42.74 0.67 -0.99
CA LEU A 3 41.49 1.19 -0.46
C LEU A 3 41.12 2.47 -1.23
N ILE A 4 40.21 2.37 -2.19
CA ILE A 4 39.67 3.54 -2.90
C ILE A 4 38.76 4.27 -1.90
N LYS A 5 39.12 5.51 -1.55
CA LYS A 5 38.31 6.35 -0.67
C LYS A 5 37.07 6.81 -1.42
N GLU A 6 35.90 6.70 -0.79
CA GLU A 6 34.67 7.23 -1.37
C GLU A 6 34.82 8.73 -1.69
N PRO A 7 34.41 9.18 -2.89
CA PRO A 7 34.48 10.58 -3.26
C PRO A 7 33.59 11.42 -2.34
N LYS A 8 34.20 12.41 -1.67
CA LYS A 8 33.48 13.33 -0.78
C LYS A 8 32.47 14.13 -1.59
N GLY A 9 31.18 13.99 -1.25
CA GLY A 9 30.09 14.75 -1.88
C GLY A 9 29.34 14.03 -3.00
N VAL A 10 29.43 12.70 -3.10
CA VAL A 10 28.59 11.90 -4.01
C VAL A 10 27.44 11.29 -3.23
N ASP A 11 26.26 11.87 -3.35
CA ASP A 11 25.01 11.28 -2.87
C ASP A 11 24.41 10.41 -3.99
N PHE A 12 24.28 9.10 -3.73
CA PHE A 12 23.58 8.22 -4.65
C PHE A 12 22.07 8.47 -4.54
N ILE A 13 21.49 9.12 -5.55
CA ILE A 13 20.03 9.22 -5.67
C ILE A 13 19.51 7.90 -6.23
N ILE A 14 19.01 7.04 -5.35
CA ILE A 14 18.34 5.81 -5.75
C ILE A 14 16.99 6.17 -6.37
N GLN A 15 16.92 6.16 -7.70
CA GLN A 15 15.66 6.32 -8.42
C GLN A 15 14.96 4.95 -8.49
N SER A 16 14.01 4.73 -7.59
CA SER A 16 13.10 3.59 -7.69
C SER A 16 12.32 3.68 -9.00
N PRO A 17 12.12 2.57 -9.75
CA PRO A 17 11.29 2.60 -10.94
C PRO A 17 9.86 3.04 -10.55
N PRO A 18 9.23 3.92 -11.36
CA PRO A 18 7.85 4.29 -11.12
C PRO A 18 6.93 3.08 -11.30
N LEU A 19 5.85 3.02 -10.52
CA LEU A 19 4.83 1.98 -10.67
C LEU A 19 4.28 2.00 -12.10
N THR A 20 4.25 0.82 -12.72
CA THR A 20 3.61 0.59 -14.02
C THR A 20 2.10 0.75 -13.93
N ASP A 21 1.44 1.03 -15.05
CA ASP A 21 -0.01 1.22 -15.09
C ASP A 21 -0.79 -0.02 -14.61
N GLN A 22 -0.24 -1.21 -14.87
CA GLN A 22 -0.80 -2.47 -14.40
C GLN A 22 -0.71 -2.59 -12.86
N GLU A 23 0.46 -2.35 -12.27
CA GLU A 23 0.64 -2.39 -10.81
C GLU A 23 -0.26 -1.36 -10.11
N ARG A 24 -0.41 -0.16 -10.69
CA ARG A 24 -1.33 0.87 -10.17
C ARG A 24 -2.77 0.37 -10.13
N LYS A 25 -3.22 -0.29 -11.20
CA LYS A 25 -4.57 -0.84 -11.29
C LYS A 25 -4.79 -1.95 -10.26
N GLU A 26 -3.86 -2.89 -10.16
CA GLU A 26 -3.94 -4.00 -9.20
C GLU A 26 -4.01 -3.51 -7.74
N ILE A 27 -3.20 -2.50 -7.39
CA ILE A 27 -3.23 -1.87 -6.07
C ILE A 27 -4.59 -1.21 -5.82
N SER A 28 -5.13 -0.49 -6.82
CA SER A 28 -6.43 0.16 -6.71
C SER A 28 -7.57 -0.84 -6.48
N ASP A 29 -7.58 -1.93 -7.24
CA ASP A 29 -8.58 -3.00 -7.14
C ASP A 29 -8.48 -3.71 -5.77
N PHE A 30 -7.26 -3.96 -5.31
CA PHE A 30 -7.02 -4.53 -3.98
C PHE A 30 -7.56 -3.63 -2.86
N ILE A 31 -7.26 -2.32 -2.90
CA ILE A 31 -7.74 -1.35 -1.91
C ILE A 31 -9.27 -1.30 -1.91
N THR A 32 -9.89 -1.24 -3.09
CA THR A 32 -11.34 -1.16 -3.24
C THR A 32 -12.01 -2.40 -2.66
N SER A 33 -11.52 -3.59 -2.99
CA SER A 33 -12.04 -4.86 -2.46
C SER A 33 -11.89 -4.97 -0.94
N ARG A 34 -10.79 -4.47 -0.37
CA ARG A 34 -10.54 -4.51 1.08
C ARG A 34 -11.44 -3.52 1.83
N LYS A 35 -11.64 -2.32 1.26
CA LYS A 35 -12.54 -1.31 1.83
C LYS A 35 -13.99 -1.79 1.80
N SER A 36 -14.45 -2.38 0.69
CA SER A 36 -15.83 -2.87 0.59
C SER A 36 -16.11 -3.99 1.61
N LYS A 37 -15.21 -4.97 1.75
CA LYS A 37 -15.31 -6.04 2.77
C LYS A 37 -15.39 -5.49 4.20
N LYS A 38 -14.59 -4.45 4.51
CA LYS A 38 -14.61 -3.79 5.83
C LYS A 38 -15.94 -3.07 6.11
N ILE A 39 -16.54 -2.46 5.08
CA ILE A 39 -17.83 -1.78 5.19
C ILE A 39 -18.96 -2.79 5.43
N VAL A 40 -18.96 -3.90 4.67
CA VAL A 40 -19.95 -4.98 4.82
C VAL A 40 -19.89 -5.57 6.23
N ALA A 41 -18.69 -5.87 6.75
CA ALA A 41 -18.53 -6.38 8.11
C ALA A 41 -19.07 -5.41 9.18
N LYS A 42 -18.84 -4.10 9.02
CA LYS A 42 -19.39 -3.08 9.94
C LYS A 42 -20.92 -2.99 9.88
N ARG A 43 -21.53 -3.14 8.71
CA ARG A 43 -23.00 -3.10 8.56
C ARG A 43 -23.66 -4.32 9.21
N ILE A 44 -23.13 -5.51 8.96
CA ILE A 44 -23.62 -6.76 9.57
C ILE A 44 -23.51 -6.69 11.09
N ALA A 45 -22.43 -6.12 11.64
CA ALA A 45 -22.27 -5.94 13.08
C ALA A 45 -23.33 -5.00 13.68
N LYS A 46 -23.67 -3.90 13.00
CA LYS A 46 -24.70 -2.96 13.47
C LYS A 46 -26.10 -3.57 13.41
N GLU A 47 -26.43 -4.28 12.34
CA GLU A 47 -27.75 -4.90 12.14
C GLU A 47 -28.04 -5.96 13.20
N LYS A 48 -27.04 -6.78 13.57
CA LYS A 48 -27.16 -7.75 14.67
C LYS A 48 -27.38 -7.13 16.05
N ILE A 49 -26.96 -5.87 16.25
CA ILE A 49 -27.14 -5.15 17.53
C ILE A 49 -28.56 -4.55 17.60
N THR A 50 -29.11 -4.09 16.47
CA THR A 50 -30.48 -3.55 16.41
C THR A 50 -31.57 -4.61 16.49
N VAL A 51 -31.32 -5.85 16.06
CA VAL A 51 -32.31 -6.95 16.12
C VAL A 51 -32.40 -7.60 17.52
N LYS A 52 -31.40 -7.37 18.38
CA LYS A 52 -31.35 -7.94 19.75
C LYS A 52 -31.87 -7.00 20.85
N LYS A 53 -32.39 -5.82 20.50
CA LYS A 53 -32.91 -4.81 21.44
C LYS A 53 -34.40 -4.65 21.25
#